data_AF-A0A8S1K1L4-F1
#
_entry.id   AF-A0A8S1K1L4-F1
#
_cell.length_a   1.000
_cell.length_b   1.000
_cell.length_c   1.000
_cell.angle_alpha   90.00
_cell.angle_beta   90.00
_cell.angle_gamma   90.00
#
_symmetry.space_group_name_H-M   'P 1'
#
loop_
_entity.id
_entity.type
_entity.pdbx_description
1 polymer ?
#
loop_
_entity_poly.entity_id
_entity_poly.type
_entity_poly.pdbx_seq_one_letter_code
_entity_poly.pdbx_strand_id
1 'polypeptide(L)'
;MASAAKEKRIKKKEKEEQIQSKSQGNFHNLELLCKADDKQKKTLQKIIKQKPDLAKSLNIYADGVKYYIARQQQRDKLLAGKESPLADVTEEQVLIPVLPSISNRQILRQYKKDPLNQKKLSESLEKANKRQYHQNNYTPFANRQKVNIIQSQNPPLKINREKELPKLKFNYYIGPGNNGELVKRILQKREQFWSAVPQQFQYKHFIWQQSYFGMDFSRLSASDSLFTRMMYNFFEFHKNITSKSGLSISLLQYFNNIEKTFDIIPLVFILNFKNSEWVKDVQQFTEFYCNNNPLPQTSMKINLDFDFYVSNLPANKVNYNGIKTYKMQETLTNKTQYLWLLKPADWNRGEGVHVFNTLEEVETLIKSYYYGKGNYECKEFVIQKYIERPLLLGGRKFDIRCWVLITHEMHYFLFKEAYIRTSGTTFSLENKDRYIHLTNNAVQKNAQNYGQFEDGNQLSLKRFQKQLDQQETKYDFRKDGWPKIKEIVKLTLNSTKLNKRNRKYGMQILGYDFMIDENLKLWLIEVNANPCIEESSNLLKMLIPRMLDDAFRLTIDKVFTSDVDFGIQQPKFKVDEYDDQENMWEQLGVCG
;
A
#
# COMPACT_ATOMS: atom_id res chain seq x y z
N MET A 1 27.27 -64.60 -24.08
CA MET A 1 28.05 -63.36 -23.86
C MET A 1 27.30 -62.05 -24.16
N ALA A 2 26.29 -62.01 -25.04
CA ALA A 2 25.52 -60.77 -25.31
C ALA A 2 24.57 -60.32 -24.17
N SER A 3 24.08 -61.25 -23.32
CA SER A 3 23.17 -60.92 -22.20
C SER A 3 23.87 -60.14 -21.07
N ALA A 4 25.10 -60.52 -20.70
CA ALA A 4 25.88 -59.87 -19.65
C ALA A 4 26.32 -58.43 -20.00
N ALA A 5 26.46 -58.12 -21.29
CA ALA A 5 26.79 -56.78 -21.77
C ALA A 5 25.58 -55.83 -21.71
N LYS A 6 24.37 -56.36 -21.91
CA LYS A 6 23.12 -55.59 -21.83
C LYS A 6 22.77 -55.25 -20.38
N GLU A 7 22.99 -56.19 -19.46
CA GLU A 7 22.78 -56.00 -18.02
C GLU A 7 23.79 -55.00 -17.41
N LYS A 8 25.05 -55.01 -17.86
CA LYS A 8 26.05 -53.98 -17.49
C LYS A 8 25.67 -52.59 -18.00
N ARG A 9 25.02 -52.47 -19.16
CA ARG A 9 24.57 -51.18 -19.71
C ARG A 9 23.38 -50.61 -18.95
N ILE A 10 22.43 -51.45 -18.53
CA ILE A 10 21.26 -51.02 -17.74
C ILE A 10 21.70 -50.59 -16.34
N LYS A 11 22.53 -51.39 -15.66
CA LYS A 11 23.09 -51.03 -14.34
C LYS A 11 23.96 -49.77 -14.38
N LYS A 12 24.60 -49.45 -15.52
CA LYS A 12 25.34 -48.18 -15.71
C LYS A 12 24.37 -46.99 -15.86
N LYS A 13 23.27 -47.15 -16.60
CA LYS A 13 22.25 -46.11 -16.79
C LYS A 13 21.49 -45.80 -15.50
N GLU A 14 21.14 -46.81 -14.71
CA GLU A 14 20.50 -46.63 -13.39
C GLU A 14 21.45 -45.96 -12.38
N LYS A 15 22.75 -46.24 -12.46
CA LYS A 15 23.77 -45.55 -11.65
C LYS A 15 23.94 -44.09 -12.06
N GLU A 16 23.88 -43.79 -13.36
CA GLU A 16 23.93 -42.43 -13.90
C GLU A 16 22.67 -41.62 -13.53
N GLU A 17 21.49 -42.22 -13.57
CA GLU A 17 20.22 -41.60 -13.13
C GLU A 17 20.15 -41.41 -11.60
N GLN A 18 20.68 -42.35 -10.81
CA GLN A 18 20.85 -42.16 -9.35
C GLN A 18 21.88 -41.07 -9.00
N ILE A 19 22.92 -40.87 -9.82
CA ILE A 19 23.87 -39.76 -9.66
C ILE A 19 23.21 -38.44 -10.06
N GLN A 20 22.32 -38.43 -11.06
CA GLN A 20 21.56 -37.26 -11.48
C GLN A 20 20.49 -36.86 -10.45
N SER A 21 19.78 -37.81 -9.83
CA SER A 21 18.82 -37.52 -8.76
C SER A 21 19.52 -37.11 -7.45
N LYS A 22 20.72 -37.65 -7.16
CA LYS A 22 21.56 -37.16 -6.05
C LYS A 22 22.17 -35.77 -6.32
N SER A 23 22.27 -35.33 -7.58
CA SER A 23 22.71 -33.96 -7.92
C SER A 23 21.61 -32.89 -7.76
N GLN A 24 20.33 -33.28 -7.73
CA GLN A 24 19.21 -32.40 -7.37
C GLN A 24 19.08 -32.19 -5.84
N GLY A 25 19.77 -33.00 -5.03
CA GLY A 25 19.78 -32.91 -3.56
C GLY A 25 20.76 -31.90 -2.95
N ASN A 26 21.60 -31.20 -3.74
CA ASN A 26 22.66 -30.34 -3.21
C ASN A 26 22.47 -28.83 -3.48
N PHE A 27 21.23 -28.33 -3.36
CA PHE A 27 20.97 -26.88 -3.24
C PHE A 27 21.35 -26.30 -1.86
N HIS A 28 21.91 -27.11 -0.95
CA HIS A 28 22.56 -26.65 0.27
C HIS A 28 23.98 -26.09 0.02
N ASN A 29 24.60 -26.40 -1.13
CA ASN A 29 25.95 -25.93 -1.46
C ASN A 29 26.00 -24.50 -2.06
N LEU A 30 24.86 -23.87 -2.34
CA LEU A 30 24.81 -22.45 -2.73
C LEU A 30 24.95 -21.51 -1.52
N GLU A 31 24.63 -21.98 -0.31
CA GLU A 31 24.97 -21.32 0.95
C GLU A 31 26.48 -21.31 1.20
N LEU A 32 27.18 -22.36 0.77
CA LEU A 32 28.64 -22.47 0.82
C LEU A 32 29.34 -21.63 -0.28
N LEU A 33 28.70 -21.38 -1.42
CA LEU A 33 29.23 -20.50 -2.49
C LEU A 33 29.41 -19.05 -2.07
N CYS A 34 28.83 -18.64 -0.94
CA CYS A 34 29.06 -17.32 -0.35
C CYS A 34 30.26 -17.28 0.62
N LYS A 35 30.94 -18.41 0.87
CA LYS A 35 32.10 -18.52 1.76
C LYS A 35 33.30 -19.18 1.05
N ALA A 36 34.03 -18.36 0.28
CA ALA A 36 35.45 -18.40 -0.12
C ALA A 36 36.14 -19.72 -0.62
N ASP A 37 36.68 -19.70 -1.86
CA ASP A 37 38.03 -20.19 -2.28
C ASP A 37 38.26 -20.01 -3.81
N ASP A 38 39.42 -19.50 -4.23
CA ASP A 38 39.80 -19.20 -5.63
C ASP A 38 39.81 -20.43 -6.55
N LYS A 39 39.97 -21.63 -5.98
CA LYS A 39 39.93 -22.90 -6.71
C LYS A 39 38.54 -23.22 -7.27
N GLN A 40 37.49 -22.78 -6.58
CA GLN A 40 36.10 -23.00 -7.01
C GLN A 40 35.67 -22.01 -8.10
N LYS A 41 36.22 -20.79 -8.08
CA LYS A 41 36.01 -19.77 -9.13
C LYS A 41 36.55 -20.22 -10.49
N LYS A 42 37.72 -20.88 -10.51
CA LYS A 42 38.30 -21.48 -11.73
C LYS A 42 37.46 -22.64 -12.28
N THR A 43 36.87 -23.45 -11.41
CA THR A 43 35.95 -24.54 -11.81
C THR A 43 34.67 -23.99 -12.43
N LEU A 44 34.10 -22.92 -11.85
CA LEU A 44 32.92 -22.24 -12.38
C LEU A 44 33.18 -21.63 -13.76
N GLN A 45 34.34 -20.98 -13.95
CA GLN A 45 34.74 -20.44 -15.26
C GLN A 45 34.92 -21.53 -16.32
N LYS A 46 35.40 -22.73 -15.93
CA LYS A 46 35.53 -23.88 -16.83
C LYS A 46 34.17 -24.43 -17.26
N ILE A 47 33.19 -24.48 -16.36
CA ILE A 47 31.81 -24.90 -16.63
C ILE A 47 31.08 -23.89 -17.53
N ILE A 48 31.23 -22.59 -17.26
CA ILE A 48 30.69 -21.49 -18.08
C ILE A 48 31.22 -21.55 -19.51
N LYS A 49 32.50 -21.89 -19.68
CA LYS A 49 33.14 -22.02 -21.01
C LYS A 49 32.70 -23.27 -21.78
N GLN A 50 32.24 -24.32 -21.09
CA GLN A 50 31.80 -25.58 -21.70
C GLN A 50 30.27 -25.64 -21.95
N LYS A 51 29.47 -24.81 -21.27
CA LYS A 51 28.00 -24.77 -21.41
C LYS A 51 27.47 -23.32 -21.43
N PRO A 52 27.58 -22.61 -22.57
CA PRO A 52 27.22 -21.20 -22.68
C PRO A 52 25.74 -20.90 -22.43
N ASP A 53 24.83 -21.84 -22.70
CA ASP A 53 23.38 -21.65 -22.44
C ASP A 53 23.06 -21.68 -20.94
N LEU A 54 23.80 -22.46 -20.16
CA LEU A 54 23.69 -22.47 -18.70
C LEU A 54 24.25 -21.18 -18.11
N ALA A 55 25.28 -20.60 -18.73
CA ALA A 55 25.87 -19.33 -18.32
C ALA A 55 24.95 -18.12 -18.55
N LYS A 56 24.13 -18.12 -19.60
CA LYS A 56 23.09 -17.10 -19.83
C LYS A 56 22.03 -17.14 -18.72
N SER A 57 21.54 -18.34 -18.37
CA SER A 57 20.57 -18.53 -17.28
C SER A 57 21.16 -18.23 -15.90
N LEU A 58 22.45 -18.52 -15.69
CA LEU A 58 23.18 -18.18 -14.48
C LEU A 58 23.51 -16.69 -14.36
N ASN A 59 23.71 -15.95 -15.46
CA ASN A 59 23.94 -14.50 -15.42
C ASN A 59 22.68 -13.73 -15.01
N ILE A 60 21.51 -14.13 -15.52
CA ILE A 60 20.21 -13.58 -15.09
C ILE A 60 20.00 -13.82 -13.58
N TYR A 61 20.41 -14.99 -13.08
CA TYR A 61 20.37 -15.32 -11.66
C TYR A 61 21.45 -14.57 -10.84
N ALA A 62 22.66 -14.43 -11.37
CA ALA A 62 23.77 -13.75 -10.72
C ALA A 62 23.51 -12.24 -10.55
N ASP A 63 22.80 -11.61 -11.47
CA ASP A 63 22.41 -10.20 -11.34
C ASP A 63 21.32 -10.02 -10.28
N GLY A 64 20.36 -10.95 -10.19
CA GLY A 64 19.39 -11.00 -9.09
C GLY A 64 20.05 -11.20 -7.71
N VAL A 65 21.06 -12.07 -7.63
CA VAL A 65 21.81 -12.33 -6.39
C VAL A 65 22.76 -11.18 -6.03
N LYS A 66 23.45 -10.55 -7.00
CA LYS A 66 24.27 -9.35 -6.76
C LYS A 66 23.42 -8.19 -6.26
N TYR A 67 22.24 -7.98 -6.85
CA TYR A 67 21.28 -6.97 -6.41
C TYR A 67 20.80 -7.25 -4.98
N TYR A 68 20.56 -8.52 -4.64
CA TYR A 68 20.20 -8.94 -3.29
C TYR A 68 21.31 -8.67 -2.26
N ILE A 69 22.56 -9.04 -2.56
CA ILE A 69 23.71 -8.83 -1.67
C ILE A 69 23.95 -7.33 -1.44
N ALA A 70 23.87 -6.51 -2.49
CA ALA A 70 24.00 -5.05 -2.37
C ALA A 70 22.94 -4.46 -1.43
N ARG A 71 21.70 -4.97 -1.48
CA ARG A 71 20.60 -4.55 -0.61
C ARG A 71 20.79 -4.97 0.86
N GLN A 72 21.34 -6.16 1.12
CA GLN A 72 21.67 -6.59 2.48
C GLN A 72 22.81 -5.74 3.07
N GLN A 73 23.87 -5.50 2.29
CA GLN A 73 24.98 -4.64 2.71
C GLN A 73 24.54 -3.20 2.99
N GLN A 74 23.61 -2.67 2.20
CA GLN A 74 23.03 -1.34 2.43
C GLN A 74 22.15 -1.31 3.69
N ARG A 75 21.37 -2.37 3.94
CA ARG A 75 20.56 -2.51 5.15
C ARG A 75 21.42 -2.65 6.41
N ASP A 76 22.47 -3.45 6.36
CA ASP A 76 23.37 -3.67 7.49
C ASP A 76 24.21 -2.43 7.79
N LYS A 77 24.62 -1.65 6.76
CA LYS A 77 25.22 -0.32 6.94
C LYS A 77 24.26 0.68 7.60
N LEU A 78 22.96 0.62 7.27
CA LEU A 78 21.93 1.47 7.88
C LEU A 78 21.61 1.06 9.33
N LEU A 79 21.80 -0.21 9.67
CA LEU A 79 21.62 -0.74 11.03
C LEU A 79 22.87 -0.53 11.91
N ALA A 80 24.06 -0.57 11.33
CA ALA A 80 25.33 -0.34 12.03
C ALA A 80 25.62 1.15 12.34
N GLY A 81 24.89 2.08 11.72
CA GLY A 81 25.05 3.53 11.94
C GLY A 81 24.27 4.12 13.11
N LYS A 82 23.69 3.30 14.01
CA LYS A 82 22.95 3.74 15.19
C LYS A 82 23.52 3.15 16.48
N GLU A 83 24.77 3.46 16.78
CA GLU A 83 25.24 3.47 18.16
C GLU A 83 25.94 4.80 18.40
N SER A 84 25.34 5.63 19.26
CA SER A 84 26.02 6.73 19.94
C SER A 84 25.85 6.45 21.45
N PRO A 85 26.90 6.67 22.26
CA PRO A 85 27.07 6.00 23.54
C PRO A 85 26.13 6.54 24.62
N LEU A 86 25.63 5.61 25.43
CA LEU A 86 25.04 5.89 26.73
C LEU A 86 26.06 6.66 27.58
N ALA A 87 25.71 7.87 27.99
CA ALA A 87 26.35 8.57 29.10
C ALA A 87 25.42 8.47 30.31
N ASP A 88 25.99 8.00 31.42
CA ASP A 88 25.39 7.91 32.75
C ASP A 88 24.77 9.23 33.19
N VAL A 89 23.51 9.17 33.64
CA VAL A 89 22.95 10.17 34.57
C VAL A 89 22.20 9.44 35.67
N THR A 90 22.66 9.69 36.88
CA THR A 90 22.29 9.11 38.17
C THR A 90 20.84 9.36 38.58
N GLU A 91 20.30 8.41 39.34
CA GLU A 91 18.98 8.42 39.97
C GLU A 91 18.82 9.58 40.95
N GLU A 92 17.78 10.40 40.77
CA GLU A 92 17.18 11.17 41.86
C GLU A 92 15.64 11.09 41.80
N GLN A 93 15.07 10.98 43.00
CA GLN A 93 13.75 10.47 43.32
C GLN A 93 12.60 11.41 42.93
N VAL A 94 11.55 10.87 42.29
CA VAL A 94 10.21 11.48 42.31
C VAL A 94 9.17 10.41 42.63
N LEU A 95 8.54 10.57 43.80
CA LEU A 95 7.46 9.75 44.33
C LEU A 95 6.21 9.80 43.45
N ILE A 96 5.69 8.64 43.04
CA ILE A 96 4.37 8.46 42.42
C ILE A 96 3.45 7.76 43.45
N PRO A 97 2.20 8.20 43.68
CA PRO A 97 1.26 7.47 44.54
C PRO A 97 0.78 6.20 43.84
N VAL A 98 0.91 5.06 44.52
CA VAL A 98 0.39 3.75 44.09
C VAL A 98 -1.13 3.72 44.29
N LEU A 99 -1.88 3.37 43.23
CA LEU A 99 -3.26 2.89 43.32
C LEU A 99 -3.34 1.41 42.88
N PRO A 100 -4.26 0.60 43.43
CA PRO A 100 -4.14 -0.86 43.40
C PRO A 100 -4.43 -1.46 42.02
N SER A 101 -3.56 -2.38 41.61
CA SER A 101 -3.72 -3.23 40.44
C SER A 101 -4.79 -4.31 40.65
N ILE A 102 -5.84 -4.34 39.82
CA ILE A 102 -6.67 -5.53 39.63
C ILE A 102 -6.32 -6.12 38.26
N SER A 103 -5.69 -7.30 38.27
CA SER A 103 -5.30 -8.03 37.06
C SER A 103 -6.49 -8.83 36.53
N ASN A 104 -7.02 -8.45 35.36
CA ASN A 104 -8.02 -9.25 34.62
C ASN A 104 -7.33 -10.27 33.69
N ARG A 105 -6.55 -11.19 34.25
CA ARG A 105 -5.88 -12.27 33.48
C ARG A 105 -6.19 -13.70 33.94
N GLN A 106 -7.32 -13.93 34.60
CA GLN A 106 -7.75 -15.28 34.99
C GLN A 106 -9.16 -15.73 34.56
N ILE A 107 -9.90 -14.99 33.72
CA ILE A 107 -11.31 -15.36 33.38
C ILE A 107 -11.53 -15.80 31.92
N LEU A 108 -10.49 -15.99 31.09
CA LEU A 108 -10.69 -16.39 29.67
C LEU A 108 -9.91 -17.64 29.23
N ARG A 109 -9.94 -18.70 30.05
CA ARG A 109 -9.58 -20.06 29.61
C ARG A 109 -10.49 -21.11 30.24
N GLN A 110 -11.75 -21.15 29.81
CA GLN A 110 -12.52 -22.39 29.60
C GLN A 110 -13.82 -22.01 28.91
N TYR A 111 -14.47 -22.98 28.26
CA TYR A 111 -15.70 -22.87 27.46
C TYR A 111 -15.51 -22.63 25.95
N LYS A 112 -15.01 -23.67 25.30
CA LYS A 112 -15.64 -24.20 24.08
C LYS A 112 -16.16 -25.62 24.36
N LYS A 113 -17.33 -25.93 23.77
CA LYS A 113 -18.09 -27.20 23.73
C LYS A 113 -18.97 -27.37 24.97
N ASP A 114 -20.31 -27.30 24.89
CA ASP A 114 -21.22 -28.30 24.30
C ASP A 114 -22.66 -27.72 24.27
N PRO A 115 -23.58 -28.19 23.40
CA PRO A 115 -24.92 -27.63 23.24
C PRO A 115 -25.96 -28.44 24.03
N LEU A 116 -26.38 -27.95 25.21
CA LEU A 116 -27.70 -28.25 25.79
C LEU A 116 -27.97 -27.34 26.99
N ASN A 117 -28.93 -26.41 26.85
CA ASN A 117 -29.84 -25.88 27.89
C ASN A 117 -30.35 -24.46 27.54
N GLN A 118 -31.21 -24.39 26.53
CA GLN A 118 -32.25 -23.36 26.47
C GLN A 118 -33.36 -23.74 27.47
N LYS A 119 -33.26 -23.32 28.75
CA LYS A 119 -34.45 -23.18 29.64
C LYS A 119 -34.27 -22.46 30.99
N LYS A 120 -33.24 -21.63 31.21
CA LYS A 120 -33.10 -20.85 32.47
C LYS A 120 -32.55 -19.43 32.27
N LEU A 121 -33.14 -18.68 31.35
CA LEU A 121 -32.88 -17.23 31.22
C LEU A 121 -34.16 -16.42 30.97
N SER A 122 -35.29 -16.86 31.53
CA SER A 122 -36.56 -16.12 31.46
C SER A 122 -37.22 -15.87 32.83
N GLU A 123 -36.53 -16.08 33.95
CA GLU A 123 -37.11 -15.86 35.29
C GLU A 123 -36.30 -14.91 36.21
N SER A 124 -35.18 -14.34 35.76
CA SER A 124 -34.34 -13.46 36.61
C SER A 124 -34.35 -11.97 36.25
N LEU A 125 -35.09 -11.54 35.23
CA LEU A 125 -35.14 -10.12 34.81
C LEU A 125 -36.45 -9.38 35.14
N GLU A 126 -37.43 -10.04 35.78
CA GLU A 126 -38.73 -9.40 36.10
C GLU A 126 -38.88 -8.92 37.57
N LYS A 127 -37.88 -9.10 38.44
CA LYS A 127 -38.00 -8.73 39.88
C LYS A 127 -37.23 -7.50 40.36
N ALA A 128 -36.48 -6.80 39.49
CA ALA A 128 -35.65 -5.66 39.92
C ALA A 128 -36.22 -4.26 39.58
N ASN A 129 -37.45 -4.16 39.05
CA ASN A 129 -38.03 -2.90 38.56
C ASN A 129 -39.31 -2.42 39.26
N LYS A 130 -39.50 -2.73 40.54
CA LYS A 130 -40.56 -2.11 41.36
C LYS A 130 -40.12 -1.91 42.81
N ARG A 131 -39.78 -0.67 43.20
CA ARG A 131 -40.48 0.11 44.25
C ARG A 131 -39.65 1.33 44.70
N GLN A 132 -40.40 2.41 44.85
CA GLN A 132 -40.04 3.79 45.14
C GLN A 132 -40.53 4.11 46.59
N TYR A 133 -39.94 5.14 47.23
CA TYR A 133 -40.43 5.92 48.39
C TYR A 133 -40.72 5.25 49.76
N HIS A 134 -40.00 5.66 50.82
CA HIS A 134 -40.49 6.47 51.98
C HIS A 134 -39.53 6.50 53.20
N GLN A 135 -39.34 7.72 53.74
CA GLN A 135 -39.22 8.24 55.12
C GLN A 135 -38.69 7.41 56.34
N ASN A 136 -37.81 8.09 57.11
CA ASN A 136 -37.72 8.27 58.58
C ASN A 136 -37.56 7.07 59.56
N ASN A 137 -36.44 7.04 60.32
CA ASN A 137 -36.36 7.34 61.79
C ASN A 137 -35.12 6.73 62.54
N TYR A 138 -34.30 7.64 63.10
CA TYR A 138 -33.58 7.68 64.42
C TYR A 138 -33.35 6.42 65.29
N THR A 139 -32.08 5.97 65.58
CA THR A 139 -31.12 6.23 66.72
C THR A 139 -31.22 5.27 67.94
N PRO A 140 -30.30 5.21 68.97
CA PRO A 140 -28.93 5.75 69.20
C PRO A 140 -27.91 4.77 69.88
N PHE A 141 -26.62 5.16 70.04
CA PHE A 141 -25.72 5.03 71.24
C PHE A 141 -24.28 5.45 70.83
N ALA A 142 -23.82 6.68 71.12
CA ALA A 142 -22.93 7.10 72.23
C ALA A 142 -21.70 6.16 72.42
N ASN A 143 -20.43 6.58 72.32
CA ASN A 143 -19.75 7.62 73.11
C ASN A 143 -18.28 7.78 72.64
N ARG A 144 -17.76 9.02 72.47
CA ARG A 144 -16.53 9.57 73.10
C ARG A 144 -15.91 10.80 72.37
N GLN A 145 -15.81 11.86 73.18
CA GLN A 145 -14.80 12.93 73.25
C GLN A 145 -14.79 14.06 72.20
N LYS A 146 -15.11 15.27 72.69
CA LYS A 146 -14.87 16.59 72.08
C LYS A 146 -13.51 17.15 72.56
N VAL A 147 -13.11 18.26 71.91
CA VAL A 147 -12.10 19.30 72.27
C VAL A 147 -10.79 19.13 71.48
N ASN A 148 -10.21 20.10 70.77
CA ASN A 148 -10.51 21.47 70.36
C ASN A 148 -9.65 21.75 69.10
N ILE A 149 -10.20 22.29 68.01
CA ILE A 149 -9.39 22.74 66.86
C ILE A 149 -9.31 24.26 66.87
N ILE A 150 -8.09 24.76 67.07
CA ILE A 150 -7.70 26.17 66.97
C ILE A 150 -7.95 26.63 65.52
N GLN A 151 -8.76 27.68 65.35
CA GLN A 151 -8.91 28.36 64.07
C GLN A 151 -7.61 29.10 63.74
N SER A 152 -6.76 28.54 62.86
CA SER A 152 -5.75 29.33 62.16
C SER A 152 -6.42 30.02 60.97
N GLN A 153 -6.53 31.34 61.04
CA GLN A 153 -6.90 32.15 59.88
C GLN A 153 -5.72 32.17 58.90
N ASN A 154 -5.71 31.25 57.94
CA ASN A 154 -4.92 31.44 56.72
C ASN A 154 -5.58 32.55 55.90
N PRO A 155 -4.84 33.58 55.43
CA PRO A 155 -5.42 34.59 54.57
C PRO A 155 -5.95 33.93 53.30
N PRO A 156 -7.08 34.41 52.73
CA PRO A 156 -7.64 33.84 51.53
C PRO A 156 -6.60 33.89 50.42
N LEU A 157 -6.25 32.73 49.88
CA LEU A 157 -5.47 32.60 48.65
C LEU A 157 -6.17 33.46 47.59
N LYS A 158 -5.57 34.61 47.27
CA LYS A 158 -5.93 35.38 46.08
C LYS A 158 -5.58 34.52 44.87
N ILE A 159 -6.56 33.76 44.40
CA ILE A 159 -6.49 33.08 43.11
C ILE A 159 -6.56 34.20 42.07
N ASN A 160 -5.41 34.57 41.49
CA ASN A 160 -5.37 35.35 40.27
C ASN A 160 -6.18 34.59 39.21
N ARG A 161 -7.42 35.03 38.96
CA ARG A 161 -8.32 34.50 37.91
C ARG A 161 -7.93 35.01 36.51
N GLU A 162 -6.63 35.07 36.23
CA GLU A 162 -6.06 35.38 34.91
C GLU A 162 -4.89 34.46 34.56
N LYS A 163 -4.89 33.21 35.07
CA LYS A 163 -4.15 32.15 34.39
C LYS A 163 -5.11 31.51 33.41
N GLU A 164 -4.92 31.78 32.11
CA GLU A 164 -5.58 31.04 31.04
C GLU A 164 -5.57 29.54 31.41
N LEU A 165 -6.75 28.93 31.48
CA LEU A 165 -6.85 27.48 31.62
C LEU A 165 -5.98 26.85 30.51
N PRO A 166 -5.17 25.84 30.81
CA PRO A 166 -4.31 25.22 29.80
C PRO A 166 -5.18 24.78 28.63
N LYS A 167 -4.93 25.37 27.45
CA LYS A 167 -5.62 25.00 26.20
C LYS A 167 -5.45 23.48 26.02
N LEU A 168 -6.56 22.76 25.87
CA LEU A 168 -6.56 21.31 25.67
C LEU A 168 -5.68 20.99 24.46
N LYS A 169 -4.59 20.25 24.66
CA LYS A 169 -3.73 19.76 23.58
C LYS A 169 -4.00 18.29 23.31
N PHE A 170 -4.06 17.95 22.03
CA PHE A 170 -4.16 16.60 21.50
C PHE A 170 -2.78 16.06 21.17
N ASN A 171 -2.61 14.76 21.36
CA ASN A 171 -1.35 14.06 21.14
C ASN A 171 -1.34 13.37 19.77
N TYR A 172 -0.30 13.59 18.97
CA TYR A 172 -0.11 12.87 17.72
C TYR A 172 1.17 12.04 17.74
N TYR A 173 1.12 10.93 17.01
CA TYR A 173 2.28 10.08 16.75
C TYR A 173 2.45 9.88 15.26
N ILE A 174 3.68 10.13 14.78
CA ILE A 174 4.09 9.84 13.41
C ILE A 174 5.02 8.64 13.45
N GLY A 175 4.56 7.53 12.87
CA GLY A 175 5.33 6.31 12.74
C GLY A 175 6.45 6.43 11.71
N PRO A 176 7.37 5.44 11.69
CA PRO A 176 8.41 5.38 10.69
C PRO A 176 7.79 5.24 9.29
N GLY A 177 8.43 5.85 8.29
CA GLY A 177 8.05 5.66 6.90
C GLY A 177 8.30 6.85 5.98
N ASN A 178 7.56 6.84 4.88
CA ASN A 178 7.59 7.79 3.75
C ASN A 178 7.42 9.24 4.23
N ASN A 179 8.53 9.92 4.45
CA ASN A 179 8.66 11.33 4.84
C ASN A 179 7.80 11.74 6.05
N GLY A 180 7.90 11.00 7.16
CA GLY A 180 7.22 11.36 8.41
C GLY A 180 7.64 12.74 8.96
N GLU A 181 8.84 13.21 8.63
CA GLU A 181 9.34 14.51 9.05
C GLU A 181 8.57 15.67 8.41
N LEU A 182 8.20 15.55 7.13
CA LEU A 182 7.30 16.51 6.49
C LEU A 182 5.96 16.61 7.22
N VAL A 183 5.37 15.46 7.58
CA VAL A 183 4.09 15.44 8.29
C VAL A 183 4.20 16.13 9.65
N LYS A 184 5.30 15.88 10.38
CA LYS A 184 5.60 16.61 11.64
C LYS A 184 5.76 18.10 11.40
N ARG A 185 6.50 18.52 10.36
CA ARG A 185 6.69 19.94 10.02
C ARG A 185 5.37 20.67 9.79
N ILE A 186 4.40 20.01 9.18
CA ILE A 186 3.05 20.56 8.95
C ILE A 186 2.23 20.58 10.25
N LEU A 187 2.30 19.53 11.07
CA LEU A 187 1.63 19.49 12.37
C LEU A 187 2.25 20.44 13.40
N GLN A 188 3.55 20.76 13.33
CA GLN A 188 4.19 21.78 14.15
C GLN A 188 3.57 23.17 13.93
N LYS A 189 3.05 23.44 12.73
CA LYS A 189 2.28 24.67 12.47
C LYS A 189 0.93 24.71 13.20
N ARG A 190 0.57 23.63 13.90
CA ARG A 190 -0.60 23.41 14.75
C ARG A 190 -0.23 23.16 16.22
N GLU A 191 0.97 23.56 16.65
CA GLU A 191 1.50 23.33 18.00
C GLU A 191 0.63 23.89 19.14
N GLN A 192 -0.26 24.83 18.82
CA GLN A 192 -1.20 25.38 19.79
C GLN A 192 -2.25 24.34 20.25
N PHE A 193 -2.47 23.27 19.47
CA PHE A 193 -3.41 22.19 19.80
C PHE A 193 -2.82 20.78 19.64
N TRP A 194 -1.69 20.61 18.96
CA TRP A 194 -1.05 19.31 18.78
C TRP A 194 0.30 19.22 19.49
N SER A 195 0.51 18.12 20.20
CA SER A 195 1.77 17.74 20.83
C SER A 195 2.27 16.42 20.24
N ALA A 196 3.53 16.40 19.79
CA ALA A 196 4.15 15.16 19.36
C ALA A 196 4.41 14.25 20.56
N VAL A 197 4.06 12.96 20.45
CA VAL A 197 4.35 11.96 21.48
C VAL A 197 5.07 10.75 20.90
N PRO A 198 5.91 10.06 21.70
CA PRO A 198 6.63 8.89 21.24
C PRO A 198 5.71 7.66 21.11
N GLN A 199 6.20 6.61 20.45
CA GLN A 199 5.41 5.40 20.15
C GLN A 199 4.87 4.71 21.40
N GLN A 200 5.60 4.71 22.51
CA GLN A 200 5.20 4.09 23.77
C GLN A 200 4.07 4.84 24.50
N PHE A 201 3.81 6.10 24.14
CA PHE A 201 2.81 6.90 24.83
C PHE A 201 1.40 6.35 24.58
N GLN A 202 0.66 6.04 25.64
CA GLN A 202 -0.60 5.30 25.50
C GLN A 202 -1.73 6.13 24.88
N TYR A 203 -1.80 7.43 25.21
CA TYR A 203 -2.90 8.30 24.83
C TYR A 203 -2.58 9.12 23.58
N LYS A 204 -2.91 8.57 22.41
CA LYS A 204 -2.72 9.20 21.11
C LYS A 204 -4.07 9.49 20.47
N HIS A 205 -4.25 10.71 19.98
CA HIS A 205 -5.46 11.17 19.32
C HIS A 205 -5.32 11.08 17.80
N PHE A 206 -4.13 11.26 17.26
CA PHE A 206 -3.86 11.07 15.83
C PHE A 206 -2.65 10.17 15.63
N ILE A 207 -2.80 9.16 14.76
CA ILE A 207 -1.72 8.26 14.39
C ILE A 207 -1.57 8.27 12.87
N TRP A 208 -0.40 8.71 12.41
CA TRP A 208 0.00 8.65 11.02
C TRP A 208 1.11 7.62 10.84
N GLN A 209 0.90 6.64 9.97
CA GLN A 209 1.91 5.63 9.64
C GLN A 209 1.92 5.36 8.13
N GLN A 210 3.00 4.77 7.63
CA GLN A 210 3.08 4.37 6.22
C GLN A 210 2.32 3.06 5.92
N SER A 211 2.15 2.21 6.93
CA SER A 211 1.49 0.91 6.83
C SER A 211 0.39 0.83 7.87
N TYR A 212 -0.72 0.18 7.51
CA TYR A 212 -1.81 -0.12 8.42
C TYR A 212 -1.48 -1.30 9.37
N PHE A 213 -0.33 -1.96 9.19
CA PHE A 213 0.07 -3.10 10.03
C PHE A 213 0.21 -2.67 11.50
N GLY A 214 -0.45 -3.41 12.40
CA GLY A 214 -0.49 -3.08 13.82
C GLY A 214 -1.55 -2.06 14.23
N MET A 215 -2.31 -1.48 13.27
CA MET A 215 -3.46 -0.65 13.59
C MET A 215 -4.62 -1.51 14.08
N ASP A 216 -5.05 -1.26 15.32
CA ASP A 216 -6.26 -1.86 15.88
C ASP A 216 -7.44 -0.91 15.61
N PHE A 217 -8.15 -1.14 14.51
CA PHE A 217 -9.32 -0.37 14.12
C PHE A 217 -10.51 -0.54 15.07
N SER A 218 -10.52 -1.57 15.94
CA SER A 218 -11.58 -1.73 16.94
C SER A 218 -11.56 -0.63 18.00
N ARG A 219 -10.40 0.03 18.18
CA ARG A 219 -10.22 1.18 19.06
C ARG A 219 -10.79 2.48 18.51
N LEU A 220 -11.10 2.54 17.20
CA LEU A 220 -11.89 3.61 16.62
C LEU A 220 -13.34 3.41 17.09
N SER A 221 -13.57 3.74 18.36
CA SER A 221 -14.83 3.49 19.04
C SER A 221 -15.96 4.31 18.41
N ALA A 222 -17.20 3.87 18.58
CA ALA A 222 -18.36 4.70 18.24
C ALA A 222 -18.57 5.87 19.22
N SER A 223 -17.85 5.91 20.35
CA SER A 223 -17.95 6.98 21.36
C SER A 223 -17.26 8.25 20.87
N ASP A 224 -17.96 9.38 21.00
CA ASP A 224 -17.50 10.70 20.58
C ASP A 224 -16.89 11.53 21.74
N SER A 225 -16.48 10.91 22.85
CA SER A 225 -15.78 11.66 23.90
C SER A 225 -14.46 12.24 23.38
N LEU A 226 -14.23 13.54 23.59
CA LEU A 226 -13.01 14.24 23.20
C LEU A 226 -11.73 13.61 23.78
N PHE A 227 -11.82 12.99 24.96
CA PHE A 227 -10.68 12.38 25.66
C PHE A 227 -10.31 10.99 25.13
N THR A 228 -11.22 10.34 24.39
CA THR A 228 -11.04 8.95 23.93
C THR A 228 -11.04 8.80 22.42
N ARG A 229 -11.48 9.83 21.67
CA ARG A 229 -11.49 9.78 20.21
C ARG A 229 -10.06 9.72 19.68
N MET A 230 -9.87 8.87 18.67
CA MET A 230 -8.59 8.59 18.03
C MET A 230 -8.82 8.51 16.52
N MET A 231 -7.86 8.99 15.74
CA MET A 231 -7.89 9.00 14.29
C MET A 231 -6.68 8.30 13.69
N TYR A 232 -6.92 7.48 12.66
CA TYR A 232 -5.88 6.82 11.85
C TYR A 232 -5.85 7.40 10.43
N ASN A 233 -4.67 7.39 9.81
CA ASN A 233 -4.50 7.75 8.39
C ASN A 233 -4.80 6.59 7.40
N PHE A 234 -5.68 5.65 7.80
CA PHE A 234 -6.18 4.55 6.97
C PHE A 234 -7.63 4.22 7.28
N PHE A 235 -8.30 3.59 6.32
CA PHE A 235 -9.58 2.88 6.53
C PHE A 235 -9.40 1.36 6.52
N GLU A 236 -10.25 0.65 7.26
CA GLU A 236 -10.41 -0.80 7.06
C GLU A 236 -10.85 -1.08 5.60
N PHE A 237 -10.42 -2.22 5.05
CA PHE A 237 -10.79 -2.67 3.70
C PHE A 237 -10.30 -1.81 2.53
N HIS A 238 -9.38 -0.86 2.75
CA HIS A 238 -8.80 -0.03 1.67
C HIS A 238 -8.18 -0.87 0.53
N LYS A 239 -7.66 -2.08 0.84
CA LYS A 239 -7.10 -3.02 -0.14
C LYS A 239 -8.06 -3.40 -1.27
N ASN A 240 -9.37 -3.24 -1.08
CA ASN A 240 -10.37 -3.45 -2.14
C ASN A 240 -10.13 -2.55 -3.35
N ILE A 241 -9.46 -1.42 -3.22
CA ILE A 241 -9.06 -0.57 -4.37
C ILE A 241 -7.58 -0.31 -4.43
N THR A 242 -6.87 -0.39 -3.30
CA THR A 242 -5.44 -0.07 -3.27
C THR A 242 -4.52 -1.26 -3.52
N SER A 243 -5.06 -2.47 -3.69
CA SER A 243 -4.31 -3.62 -4.16
C SER A 243 -4.60 -3.85 -5.63
N LYS A 244 -3.63 -4.40 -6.38
CA LYS A 244 -3.74 -4.59 -7.82
C LYS A 244 -4.91 -5.51 -8.20
N SER A 245 -5.06 -6.62 -7.47
CA SER A 245 -6.17 -7.56 -7.62
C SER A 245 -7.48 -6.97 -7.09
N GLY A 246 -7.45 -6.33 -5.92
CA GLY A 246 -8.62 -5.71 -5.30
C GLY A 246 -9.32 -4.73 -6.23
N LEU A 247 -8.59 -3.78 -6.83
CA LEU A 247 -9.16 -2.77 -7.74
C LEU A 247 -9.96 -3.43 -8.87
N SER A 248 -9.35 -4.41 -9.54
CA SER A 248 -9.95 -5.12 -10.67
C SER A 248 -11.19 -5.91 -10.22
N ILE A 249 -11.10 -6.60 -9.08
CA ILE A 249 -12.21 -7.37 -8.50
C ILE A 249 -13.39 -6.45 -8.13
N SER A 250 -13.11 -5.33 -7.47
CA SER A 250 -14.15 -4.38 -7.05
C SER A 250 -14.89 -3.80 -8.25
N LEU A 251 -14.17 -3.40 -9.31
CA LEU A 251 -14.79 -2.89 -10.55
C LEU A 251 -15.60 -3.97 -11.28
N LEU A 252 -15.04 -5.18 -11.43
CA LEU A 252 -15.75 -6.30 -12.07
C LEU A 252 -17.04 -6.65 -11.32
N GLN A 253 -17.01 -6.65 -9.99
CA GLN A 253 -18.20 -6.89 -9.16
C GLN A 253 -19.21 -5.75 -9.26
N TYR A 254 -18.73 -4.51 -9.29
CA TYR A 254 -19.58 -3.32 -9.34
C TYR A 254 -20.32 -3.20 -10.67
N PHE A 255 -19.62 -3.35 -11.79
CA PHE A 255 -20.25 -3.26 -13.11
C PHE A 255 -20.96 -4.54 -13.53
N ASN A 256 -20.49 -5.70 -13.03
CA ASN A 256 -20.87 -7.02 -13.53
C ASN A 256 -20.81 -7.09 -15.08
N ASN A 257 -19.86 -6.36 -15.66
CA ASN A 257 -19.70 -6.18 -17.09
C ASN A 257 -18.21 -5.90 -17.39
N ILE A 258 -17.64 -6.76 -18.21
CA ILE A 258 -16.21 -6.74 -18.57
C ILE A 258 -15.86 -5.53 -19.42
N GLU A 259 -16.70 -5.17 -20.39
CA GLU A 259 -16.44 -4.04 -21.27
C GLU A 259 -16.39 -2.75 -20.47
N LYS A 260 -17.37 -2.50 -19.59
CA LYS A 260 -17.37 -1.31 -18.72
C LYS A 260 -16.17 -1.27 -17.76
N THR A 261 -15.75 -2.43 -17.25
CA THR A 261 -14.60 -2.53 -16.34
C THR A 261 -13.30 -2.21 -17.08
N PHE A 262 -13.07 -2.87 -18.22
CA PHE A 262 -11.86 -2.69 -19.02
C PHE A 262 -11.93 -1.51 -19.99
N ASP A 263 -12.98 -0.69 -19.90
CA ASP A 263 -12.98 0.66 -20.44
C ASP A 263 -12.26 1.66 -19.51
N ILE A 264 -12.19 1.35 -18.20
CA ILE A 264 -11.60 2.21 -17.15
C ILE A 264 -10.15 1.83 -16.84
N ILE A 265 -9.88 0.53 -16.67
CA ILE A 265 -8.54 -0.01 -16.39
C ILE A 265 -8.06 -0.86 -17.59
N PRO A 266 -6.75 -0.99 -17.84
CA PRO A 266 -6.26 -1.94 -18.83
C PRO A 266 -6.72 -3.36 -18.48
N LEU A 267 -6.88 -4.22 -19.50
CA LEU A 267 -7.29 -5.61 -19.31
C LEU A 267 -6.38 -6.33 -18.30
N VAL A 268 -7.00 -6.98 -17.31
CA VAL A 268 -6.30 -7.67 -16.22
C VAL A 268 -6.80 -9.10 -16.09
N PHE A 269 -5.86 -10.03 -15.90
CA PHE A 269 -6.08 -11.38 -15.38
C PHE A 269 -5.41 -11.51 -14.01
N ILE A 270 -6.07 -12.22 -13.09
CA ILE A 270 -5.55 -12.47 -11.74
C ILE A 270 -5.28 -13.96 -11.64
N LEU A 271 -4.02 -14.32 -11.41
CA LEU A 271 -3.61 -15.69 -11.16
C LEU A 271 -3.38 -15.86 -9.66
N ASN A 272 -4.27 -16.57 -8.99
CA ASN A 272 -4.18 -16.78 -7.54
C ASN A 272 -3.94 -18.26 -7.20
N PHE A 273 -2.67 -18.61 -7.05
CA PHE A 273 -2.24 -19.97 -6.70
C PHE A 273 -2.50 -20.35 -5.25
N LYS A 274 -3.10 -19.46 -4.43
CA LYS A 274 -3.58 -19.79 -3.09
C LYS A 274 -4.94 -20.52 -3.10
N ASN A 275 -5.59 -20.62 -4.26
CA ASN A 275 -6.96 -21.10 -4.46
C ASN A 275 -6.96 -22.35 -5.36
N SER A 276 -7.86 -23.31 -5.13
CA SER A 276 -8.05 -24.51 -5.98
C SER A 276 -8.45 -24.23 -7.42
N GLU A 277 -9.04 -23.07 -7.72
CA GLU A 277 -9.49 -22.70 -9.07
C GLU A 277 -8.40 -22.07 -9.93
N TRP A 278 -7.15 -21.97 -9.46
CA TRP A 278 -6.05 -21.31 -10.20
C TRP A 278 -5.86 -21.88 -11.61
N VAL A 279 -6.18 -23.16 -11.80
CA VAL A 279 -6.13 -23.83 -13.11
C VAL A 279 -7.04 -23.13 -14.13
N LYS A 280 -8.25 -22.72 -13.70
CA LYS A 280 -9.19 -22.00 -14.56
C LYS A 280 -8.70 -20.58 -14.87
N ASP A 281 -8.10 -19.91 -13.89
CA ASP A 281 -7.52 -18.57 -14.10
C ASP A 281 -6.40 -18.63 -15.15
N VAL A 282 -5.54 -19.64 -15.05
CA VAL A 282 -4.43 -19.89 -16.00
C VAL A 282 -4.95 -20.24 -17.39
N GLN A 283 -5.90 -21.18 -17.48
CA GLN A 283 -6.52 -21.57 -18.75
C GLN A 283 -7.17 -20.37 -19.43
N GLN A 284 -7.92 -19.57 -18.69
CA GLN A 284 -8.61 -18.41 -19.24
C GLN A 284 -7.65 -17.35 -19.81
N PHE A 285 -6.59 -17.01 -19.06
CA PHE A 285 -5.56 -16.11 -19.58
C PHE A 285 -4.90 -16.67 -20.83
N THR A 286 -4.51 -17.96 -20.79
CA THR A 286 -3.81 -18.62 -21.91
C THR A 286 -4.68 -18.66 -23.17
N GLU A 287 -5.95 -19.08 -23.05
CA GLU A 287 -6.90 -19.09 -24.16
C GLU A 287 -7.06 -17.68 -24.75
N PHE A 288 -7.26 -16.67 -23.89
CA PHE A 288 -7.40 -15.29 -24.34
C PHE A 288 -6.13 -14.81 -25.06
N TYR A 289 -4.96 -15.07 -24.47
CA TYR A 289 -3.67 -14.69 -25.00
C TYR A 289 -3.46 -15.27 -26.41
N CYS A 290 -3.63 -16.59 -26.57
CA CYS A 290 -3.44 -17.27 -27.85
C CYS A 290 -4.44 -16.80 -28.92
N ASN A 291 -5.71 -16.64 -28.56
CA ASN A 291 -6.75 -16.24 -29.51
C ASN A 291 -6.62 -14.79 -29.99
N ASN A 292 -5.98 -13.91 -29.21
CA ASN A 292 -5.91 -12.48 -29.49
C ASN A 292 -4.49 -11.99 -29.83
N ASN A 293 -3.48 -12.85 -29.81
CA ASN A 293 -2.12 -12.48 -30.19
C ASN A 293 -2.03 -12.30 -31.72
N PRO A 294 -1.75 -11.09 -32.22
CA PRO A 294 -1.71 -10.81 -33.66
C PRO A 294 -0.45 -11.33 -34.36
N LEU A 295 0.54 -11.83 -33.61
CA LEU A 295 1.83 -12.27 -34.15
C LEU A 295 1.77 -13.72 -34.68
N PRO A 296 2.64 -14.10 -35.64
CA PRO A 296 2.68 -15.45 -36.20
C PRO A 296 2.88 -16.53 -35.15
N GLN A 297 2.04 -17.57 -35.19
CA GLN A 297 1.92 -18.59 -34.14
C GLN A 297 2.79 -19.85 -34.36
N THR A 298 3.59 -19.91 -35.43
CA THR A 298 4.18 -21.16 -35.95
C THR A 298 5.19 -21.88 -35.03
N SER A 299 5.50 -21.34 -33.85
CA SER A 299 6.36 -21.98 -32.85
C SER A 299 6.10 -21.50 -31.41
N MET A 300 4.90 -21.02 -31.12
CA MET A 300 4.57 -20.44 -29.80
C MET A 300 4.06 -21.51 -28.84
N LYS A 301 4.52 -21.51 -27.58
CA LYS A 301 3.87 -22.28 -26.52
C LYS A 301 2.43 -21.80 -26.36
N ILE A 302 1.50 -22.75 -26.34
CA ILE A 302 0.06 -22.48 -26.34
C ILE A 302 -0.61 -22.67 -24.97
N ASN A 303 0.14 -23.14 -23.96
CA ASN A 303 -0.37 -23.44 -22.62
C ASN A 303 0.67 -23.07 -21.55
N LEU A 304 0.22 -22.60 -20.40
CA LEU A 304 1.04 -22.45 -19.20
C LEU A 304 0.93 -23.72 -18.34
N ASP A 305 2.07 -24.24 -17.89
CA ASP A 305 2.13 -25.50 -17.15
C ASP A 305 2.80 -25.32 -15.78
N PHE A 306 2.07 -25.69 -14.73
CA PHE A 306 2.48 -25.47 -13.33
C PHE A 306 2.19 -26.71 -12.47
N ASP A 307 3.24 -27.24 -11.85
CA ASP A 307 3.15 -28.33 -10.86
C ASP A 307 3.06 -27.75 -9.43
N PHE A 308 2.04 -26.92 -9.16
CA PHE A 308 1.89 -26.23 -7.88
C PHE A 308 0.89 -26.93 -6.96
N TYR A 309 1.28 -27.11 -5.69
CA TYR A 309 0.38 -27.62 -4.65
C TYR A 309 -0.68 -26.58 -4.26
N VAL A 310 -1.95 -27.00 -4.27
CA VAL A 310 -3.11 -26.16 -3.91
C VAL A 310 -3.23 -26.01 -2.39
N SER A 311 -3.45 -24.79 -1.91
CA SER A 311 -4.01 -24.56 -0.58
C SER A 311 -5.53 -24.54 -0.64
N ASN A 312 -6.21 -25.28 0.25
CA ASN A 312 -7.68 -25.35 0.36
C ASN A 312 -8.32 -24.06 0.94
N LEU A 313 -7.92 -22.88 0.44
CA LEU A 313 -8.48 -21.62 0.88
C LEU A 313 -9.68 -21.23 0.01
N PRO A 314 -10.77 -20.73 0.61
CA PRO A 314 -11.93 -20.27 -0.15
C PRO A 314 -11.56 -19.07 -1.02
N ALA A 315 -11.99 -19.11 -2.28
CA ALA A 315 -11.67 -18.11 -3.29
C ALA A 315 -12.61 -16.90 -3.25
N ASN A 316 -12.05 -15.70 -3.45
CA ASN A 316 -12.82 -14.62 -4.04
C ASN A 316 -12.92 -14.89 -5.55
N LYS A 317 -14.07 -15.41 -5.99
CA LYS A 317 -14.28 -15.74 -7.39
C LYS A 317 -14.26 -14.46 -8.24
N VAL A 318 -13.37 -14.40 -9.22
CA VAL A 318 -13.39 -13.35 -10.24
C VAL A 318 -14.36 -13.79 -11.34
N ASN A 319 -15.31 -12.93 -11.69
CA ASN A 319 -16.27 -13.21 -12.75
C ASN A 319 -15.77 -12.59 -14.06
N TYR A 320 -15.23 -13.43 -14.94
CA TYR A 320 -14.82 -13.05 -16.29
C TYR A 320 -15.83 -13.51 -17.36
N ASN A 321 -17.12 -13.54 -17.05
CA ASN A 321 -18.17 -13.79 -18.04
C ASN A 321 -18.11 -12.76 -19.20
N GLY A 322 -18.02 -13.27 -20.43
CA GLY A 322 -17.91 -12.44 -21.64
C GLY A 322 -16.48 -12.12 -22.07
N ILE A 323 -15.44 -12.60 -21.34
CA ILE A 323 -14.05 -12.27 -21.69
C ILE A 323 -13.64 -12.85 -23.06
N LYS A 324 -14.24 -13.98 -23.46
CA LYS A 324 -13.97 -14.62 -24.75
C LYS A 324 -14.40 -13.75 -25.95
N THR A 325 -15.39 -12.88 -25.76
CA THR A 325 -15.89 -11.97 -26.79
C THR A 325 -15.39 -10.54 -26.60
N TYR A 326 -14.59 -10.28 -25.56
CA TYR A 326 -14.04 -8.94 -25.30
C TYR A 326 -13.08 -8.53 -26.42
N LYS A 327 -13.37 -7.40 -27.05
CA LYS A 327 -12.51 -6.80 -28.07
C LYS A 327 -11.56 -5.81 -27.41
N MET A 328 -10.25 -6.09 -27.47
CA MET A 328 -9.25 -5.15 -26.96
C MET A 328 -9.31 -3.82 -27.71
N GLN A 329 -9.12 -2.74 -26.96
CA GLN A 329 -8.91 -1.40 -27.52
C GLN A 329 -7.65 -1.41 -28.40
N GLU A 330 -7.71 -0.68 -29.50
CA GLU A 330 -6.67 -0.74 -30.53
C GLU A 330 -5.30 -0.30 -30.01
N THR A 331 -5.24 0.73 -29.17
CA THR A 331 -4.02 1.27 -28.55
C THR A 331 -3.32 0.31 -27.58
N LEU A 332 -4.02 -0.75 -27.16
CA LEU A 332 -3.44 -1.80 -26.32
C LEU A 332 -2.65 -2.81 -27.15
N THR A 333 -2.79 -2.86 -28.47
CA THR A 333 -2.04 -3.80 -29.32
C THR A 333 -1.08 -3.05 -30.24
N ASN A 334 -0.04 -3.71 -30.69
CA ASN A 334 0.79 -3.29 -31.82
C ASN A 334 0.85 -4.46 -32.81
N LYS A 335 1.08 -4.17 -34.09
CA LYS A 335 1.24 -5.20 -35.12
C LYS A 335 2.60 -5.91 -35.02
N THR A 336 3.54 -5.35 -34.25
CA THR A 336 4.93 -5.86 -34.15
C THR A 336 5.27 -6.49 -32.81
N GLN A 337 4.51 -6.21 -31.75
CA GLN A 337 4.75 -6.71 -30.40
C GLN A 337 3.41 -7.06 -29.74
N TYR A 338 3.44 -7.93 -28.73
CA TYR A 338 2.26 -8.28 -27.94
C TYR A 338 2.65 -8.35 -26.45
N LEU A 339 2.79 -7.16 -25.86
CA LEU A 339 3.40 -6.96 -24.55
C LEU A 339 2.37 -7.00 -23.42
N TRP A 340 2.79 -7.61 -22.32
CA TRP A 340 2.03 -7.75 -21.10
C TRP A 340 2.90 -7.45 -19.89
N LEU A 341 2.27 -7.09 -18.79
CA LEU A 341 2.90 -6.84 -17.50
C LEU A 341 2.57 -7.97 -16.55
N LEU A 342 3.60 -8.57 -15.95
CA LEU A 342 3.44 -9.39 -14.76
C LEU A 342 3.73 -8.54 -13.51
N LYS A 343 2.77 -8.51 -12.58
CA LYS A 343 2.88 -7.77 -11.32
C LYS A 343 2.58 -8.69 -10.13
N PRO A 344 3.57 -9.02 -9.28
CA PRO A 344 3.34 -9.69 -8.01
C PRO A 344 2.42 -8.86 -7.09
N ALA A 345 1.46 -9.51 -6.42
CA ALA A 345 0.45 -8.80 -5.64
C ALA A 345 1.01 -8.06 -4.41
N ASP A 346 2.01 -8.64 -3.75
CA ASP A 346 2.53 -8.15 -2.46
C ASP A 346 3.62 -7.07 -2.58
N TRP A 347 3.97 -6.65 -3.80
CA TRP A 347 5.13 -5.79 -4.09
C TRP A 347 4.70 -4.40 -4.59
N ASN A 348 5.43 -3.34 -4.19
CA ASN A 348 5.10 -1.94 -4.51
C ASN A 348 6.28 -1.20 -5.17
N ARG A 349 6.07 0.06 -5.58
CA ARG A 349 7.13 0.97 -6.10
C ARG A 349 7.80 0.51 -7.41
N GLY A 350 7.08 -0.26 -8.23
CA GLY A 350 7.64 -0.82 -9.47
C GLY A 350 8.66 -1.95 -9.24
N GLU A 351 8.81 -2.44 -8.00
CA GLU A 351 9.58 -3.66 -7.74
C GLU A 351 8.79 -4.89 -8.24
N GLY A 352 9.47 -5.76 -8.98
CA GLY A 352 8.90 -7.01 -9.50
C GLY A 352 7.93 -6.85 -10.68
N VAL A 353 7.79 -5.66 -11.26
CA VAL A 353 7.04 -5.48 -12.51
C VAL A 353 7.91 -5.93 -13.68
N HIS A 354 7.45 -6.94 -14.41
CA HIS A 354 8.13 -7.48 -15.58
C HIS A 354 7.31 -7.24 -16.83
N VAL A 355 7.97 -6.84 -17.91
CA VAL A 355 7.38 -6.80 -19.25
C VAL A 355 7.69 -8.14 -19.93
N PHE A 356 6.67 -8.83 -20.44
CA PHE A 356 6.84 -10.07 -21.18
C PHE A 356 6.04 -10.03 -22.48
N ASN A 357 6.46 -10.82 -23.47
CA ASN A 357 5.74 -10.97 -24.73
C ASN A 357 5.53 -12.43 -25.17
N THR A 358 5.90 -13.42 -24.33
CA THR A 358 5.60 -14.84 -24.60
C THR A 358 5.11 -15.60 -23.36
N LEU A 359 4.44 -16.73 -23.57
CA LEU A 359 3.95 -17.58 -22.48
C LEU A 359 5.11 -18.28 -21.73
N GLU A 360 6.21 -18.59 -22.40
CA GLU A 360 7.42 -19.16 -21.79
C GLU A 360 8.08 -18.19 -20.80
N GLU A 361 8.15 -16.91 -21.18
CA GLU A 361 8.70 -15.85 -20.32
C GLU A 361 7.88 -15.72 -19.03
N VAL A 362 6.55 -15.59 -19.14
CA VAL A 362 5.68 -15.42 -17.96
C VAL A 362 5.63 -16.66 -17.06
N GLU A 363 5.67 -17.87 -17.64
CA GLU A 363 5.74 -19.10 -16.86
C GLU A 363 7.03 -19.15 -16.03
N THR A 364 8.16 -18.83 -16.65
CA THR A 364 9.48 -18.80 -15.99
C THR A 364 9.48 -17.80 -14.84
N LEU A 365 8.94 -16.59 -15.08
CA LEU A 365 8.82 -15.56 -14.07
C LEU A 365 7.94 -16.01 -12.90
N ILE A 366 6.75 -16.55 -13.17
CA ILE A 366 5.84 -17.04 -12.12
C ILE A 366 6.49 -18.15 -11.30
N LYS A 367 7.12 -19.15 -11.94
CA LYS A 367 7.85 -20.23 -11.24
C LYS A 367 8.97 -19.68 -10.35
N SER A 368 9.69 -18.66 -10.81
CA SER A 368 10.77 -18.03 -10.02
C SER A 368 10.27 -17.38 -8.72
N TYR A 369 9.09 -16.75 -8.75
CA TYR A 369 8.45 -16.16 -7.57
C TYR A 369 7.77 -17.21 -6.69
N TYR A 370 7.15 -18.22 -7.30
CA TYR A 370 6.42 -19.25 -6.57
C TYR A 370 7.36 -20.15 -5.76
N TYR A 371 8.48 -20.58 -6.36
CA TYR A 371 9.48 -21.42 -5.69
C TYR A 371 10.60 -20.62 -5.00
N GLY A 372 10.53 -19.29 -5.01
CA GLY A 372 11.50 -18.42 -4.32
C GLY A 372 11.46 -18.65 -2.80
N LYS A 373 12.64 -18.74 -2.15
CA LYS A 373 12.73 -18.88 -0.67
C LYS A 373 12.70 -17.51 0.03
N GLY A 374 12.00 -17.41 1.16
CA GLY A 374 11.99 -16.23 2.05
C GLY A 374 10.91 -15.18 1.69
N ASN A 375 11.21 -13.89 1.87
CA ASN A 375 10.31 -12.75 1.56
C ASN A 375 9.95 -12.60 0.06
N TYR A 376 10.33 -13.58 -0.77
CA TYR A 376 10.16 -13.59 -2.23
C TYR A 376 9.07 -14.56 -2.69
N GLU A 377 8.50 -15.35 -1.77
CA GLU A 377 7.38 -16.24 -2.08
C GLU A 377 6.13 -15.39 -2.40
N CYS A 378 5.72 -15.40 -3.67
CA CYS A 378 4.49 -14.77 -4.12
C CYS A 378 3.59 -15.81 -4.77
N LYS A 379 2.32 -15.83 -4.37
CA LYS A 379 1.31 -16.79 -4.87
C LYS A 379 0.13 -16.12 -5.59
N GLU A 380 0.12 -14.79 -5.66
CA GLU A 380 -0.92 -14.05 -6.37
C GLU A 380 -0.25 -13.07 -7.33
N PHE A 381 -0.66 -13.13 -8.60
CA PHE A 381 -0.08 -12.33 -9.67
C PHE A 381 -1.18 -11.65 -10.46
N VAL A 382 -0.91 -10.41 -10.85
CA VAL A 382 -1.74 -9.65 -11.79
C VAL A 382 -1.00 -9.63 -13.13
N ILE A 383 -1.63 -10.21 -14.14
CA ILE A 383 -1.22 -10.08 -15.54
C ILE A 383 -2.05 -8.96 -16.14
N GLN A 384 -1.42 -7.88 -16.58
CA GLN A 384 -2.10 -6.70 -17.12
C GLN A 384 -1.63 -6.45 -18.55
N LYS A 385 -2.57 -6.17 -19.46
CA LYS A 385 -2.22 -5.78 -20.83
C LYS A 385 -1.41 -4.48 -20.81
N TYR A 386 -0.26 -4.49 -21.47
CA TYR A 386 0.57 -3.29 -21.63
C TYR A 386 -0.12 -2.30 -22.58
N ILE A 387 -0.13 -1.02 -22.24
CA ILE A 387 -0.54 0.06 -23.15
C ILE A 387 0.62 0.32 -24.11
N GLU A 388 0.57 -0.31 -25.28
CA GLU A 388 1.67 -0.34 -26.25
C GLU A 388 1.82 0.96 -27.04
N ARG A 389 0.73 1.72 -27.15
CA ARG A 389 0.72 3.02 -27.85
C ARG A 389 0.29 4.14 -26.90
N PRO A 390 1.13 4.46 -25.89
CA PRO A 390 0.85 5.56 -24.97
C PRO A 390 0.96 6.91 -25.69
N LEU A 391 0.27 7.93 -25.18
CA LEU A 391 0.59 9.31 -25.53
C LEU A 391 2.03 9.60 -25.05
N LEU A 392 2.83 10.23 -25.90
CA LEU A 392 4.24 10.50 -25.63
C LEU A 392 4.50 12.01 -25.55
N LEU A 393 5.20 12.41 -24.50
CA LEU A 393 5.58 13.81 -24.25
C LEU A 393 7.04 14.00 -24.69
N GLY A 394 7.25 14.64 -25.84
CA GLY A 394 8.58 14.71 -26.46
C GLY A 394 9.19 13.33 -26.73
N GLY A 395 8.37 12.35 -27.12
CA GLY A 395 8.79 10.97 -27.37
C GLY A 395 9.03 10.12 -26.12
N ARG A 396 8.77 10.65 -24.92
CA ARG A 396 8.96 9.93 -23.64
C ARG A 396 7.63 9.52 -23.02
N LYS A 397 7.63 8.35 -22.39
CA LYS A 397 6.46 7.83 -21.66
C LYS A 397 6.23 8.65 -20.38
N PHE A 398 4.98 8.84 -19.99
CA PHE A 398 4.62 9.46 -18.73
C PHE A 398 3.41 8.80 -18.07
N ASP A 399 3.20 9.11 -16.80
CA ASP A 399 1.95 8.86 -16.08
C ASP A 399 1.52 10.12 -15.32
N ILE A 400 0.27 10.18 -14.87
CA ILE A 400 -0.31 11.29 -14.11
C ILE A 400 -0.64 10.81 -12.70
N ARG A 401 -0.07 11.47 -11.68
CA ARG A 401 -0.42 11.26 -10.28
C ARG A 401 -1.43 12.30 -9.82
N CYS A 402 -2.59 11.84 -9.39
CA CYS A 402 -3.58 12.63 -8.66
C CYS A 402 -3.65 12.20 -7.19
N TRP A 403 -4.08 13.09 -6.30
CA TRP A 403 -4.35 12.75 -4.90
C TRP A 403 -5.85 12.78 -4.62
N VAL A 404 -6.32 11.79 -3.86
CA VAL A 404 -7.71 11.68 -3.43
C VAL A 404 -7.74 11.57 -1.91
N LEU A 405 -8.50 12.43 -1.23
CA LEU A 405 -8.69 12.39 0.21
C LEU A 405 -10.05 11.77 0.52
N ILE A 406 -10.09 10.84 1.47
CA ILE A 406 -11.31 10.34 2.09
C ILE A 406 -11.27 10.76 3.55
N THR A 407 -12.30 11.47 4.00
CA THR A 407 -12.39 12.02 5.35
C THR A 407 -13.13 11.08 6.30
N HIS A 408 -13.10 11.39 7.59
CA HIS A 408 -13.81 10.66 8.65
C HIS A 408 -15.33 10.57 8.48
N GLU A 409 -15.92 11.46 7.68
CA GLU A 409 -17.34 11.45 7.31
C GLU A 409 -17.61 10.68 6.01
N MET A 410 -16.60 9.96 5.49
CA MET A 410 -16.64 9.26 4.20
C MET A 410 -16.83 10.17 2.97
N HIS A 411 -16.79 11.50 3.15
CA HIS A 411 -16.65 12.45 2.05
C HIS A 411 -15.30 12.24 1.35
N TYR A 412 -15.33 12.17 0.03
CA TYR A 412 -14.12 12.05 -0.79
C TYR A 412 -13.92 13.24 -1.72
N PHE A 413 -12.66 13.61 -1.87
CA PHE A 413 -12.21 14.83 -2.53
C PHE A 413 -11.07 14.51 -3.49
N LEU A 414 -10.98 15.24 -4.59
CA LEU A 414 -9.84 15.24 -5.50
C LEU A 414 -9.04 16.52 -5.30
N PHE A 415 -7.72 16.42 -5.13
CA PHE A 415 -6.86 17.60 -5.08
C PHE A 415 -6.86 18.29 -6.44
N LYS A 416 -7.06 19.61 -6.47
CA LYS A 416 -7.23 20.40 -7.71
C LYS A 416 -6.03 20.31 -8.67
N GLU A 417 -4.85 20.00 -8.14
CA GLU A 417 -3.62 19.79 -8.91
C GLU A 417 -3.21 18.31 -8.98
N ALA A 418 -2.45 18.00 -10.01
CA ALA A 418 -1.78 16.73 -10.20
C ALA A 418 -0.36 16.99 -10.73
N TYR A 419 0.45 15.95 -10.82
CA TYR A 419 1.75 16.06 -11.47
C TYR A 419 2.00 14.89 -12.41
N ILE A 420 2.72 15.21 -13.48
CA ILE A 420 3.15 14.23 -14.47
C ILE A 420 4.48 13.66 -14.03
N ARG A 421 4.64 12.34 -14.12
CA ARG A 421 5.92 11.64 -13.94
C ARG A 421 6.38 11.12 -15.28
N THR A 422 7.50 11.63 -15.76
CA THR A 422 8.05 11.29 -17.08
C THR A 422 9.18 10.27 -16.94
N SER A 423 9.36 9.44 -17.97
CA SER A 423 10.60 8.70 -18.17
C SER A 423 11.70 9.68 -18.59
N GLY A 424 12.94 9.45 -18.16
CA GLY A 424 14.10 10.16 -18.70
C GLY A 424 14.46 9.74 -20.12
N THR A 425 13.95 8.60 -20.61
CA THR A 425 14.41 7.95 -21.84
C THR A 425 13.30 7.90 -22.90
N THR A 426 13.68 8.02 -24.17
CA THR A 426 12.75 7.89 -25.31
C THR A 426 12.05 6.53 -25.30
N PHE A 427 10.76 6.55 -25.58
CA PHE A 427 9.93 5.35 -25.60
C PHE A 427 10.29 4.45 -26.80
N SER A 428 10.43 3.16 -26.52
CA SER A 428 10.59 2.10 -27.53
C SER A 428 9.99 0.82 -27.00
N LEU A 429 9.36 0.03 -27.86
CA LEU A 429 8.87 -1.32 -27.52
C LEU A 429 9.93 -2.41 -27.77
N GLU A 430 10.99 -2.10 -28.52
CA GLU A 430 12.07 -3.03 -28.84
C GLU A 430 13.05 -3.17 -27.67
N ASN A 431 13.25 -2.09 -26.92
CA ASN A 431 14.14 -2.06 -25.76
C ASN A 431 13.33 -2.25 -24.47
N LYS A 432 13.47 -3.43 -23.84
CA LYS A 432 12.80 -3.80 -22.58
C LYS A 432 13.39 -3.11 -21.33
N ASP A 433 14.29 -2.12 -21.46
CA ASP A 433 14.85 -1.40 -20.32
C ASP A 433 13.74 -0.79 -19.45
N ARG A 434 13.77 -1.11 -18.16
CA ARG A 434 12.81 -0.64 -17.18
C ARG A 434 12.73 0.89 -17.10
N TYR A 435 13.80 1.61 -17.39
CA TYR A 435 13.79 3.09 -17.35
C TYR A 435 12.94 3.69 -18.47
N ILE A 436 12.72 2.96 -19.57
CA ILE A 436 11.83 3.36 -20.66
C ILE A 436 10.36 3.14 -20.25
N HIS A 437 10.07 2.00 -19.62
CA HIS A 437 8.71 1.54 -19.42
C HIS A 437 8.08 1.90 -18.07
N LEU A 438 8.88 2.18 -17.04
CA LEU A 438 8.42 2.48 -15.68
C LEU A 438 8.72 3.93 -15.30
N THR A 439 7.68 4.72 -15.12
CA THR A 439 7.73 6.17 -14.84
C THR A 439 7.78 6.50 -13.35
N ASN A 440 7.67 5.50 -12.46
CA ASN A 440 7.71 5.72 -11.02
C ASN A 440 9.02 6.39 -10.60
N ASN A 441 8.93 7.45 -9.78
CA ASN A 441 10.10 8.18 -9.30
C ASN A 441 11.13 7.29 -8.56
N ALA A 442 10.65 6.26 -7.85
CA ALA A 442 11.50 5.28 -7.17
C ALA A 442 12.43 4.50 -8.12
N VAL A 443 12.04 4.37 -9.40
CA VAL A 443 12.86 3.78 -10.47
C VAL A 443 13.68 4.88 -11.14
N GLN A 444 13.01 5.94 -11.62
CA GLN A 444 13.64 6.98 -12.44
C GLN A 444 14.78 7.71 -11.72
N LYS A 445 14.72 7.90 -10.41
CA LYS A 445 15.79 8.57 -9.65
C LYS A 445 17.16 7.87 -9.69
N ASN A 446 17.19 6.61 -10.12
CA ASN A 446 18.44 5.85 -10.29
C ASN A 446 18.92 5.84 -11.75
N ALA A 447 18.17 6.45 -12.67
CA ALA A 447 18.59 6.61 -14.06
C ALA A 447 19.63 7.74 -14.17
N GLN A 448 20.59 7.59 -15.08
CA GLN A 448 21.68 8.57 -15.27
C GLN A 448 21.16 9.93 -15.77
N ASN A 449 20.04 9.94 -16.48
CA ASN A 449 19.38 11.10 -17.07
C ASN A 449 18.23 11.66 -16.20
N TYR A 450 18.14 11.26 -14.92
CA TYR A 450 17.13 11.79 -14.01
C TYR A 450 17.29 13.30 -13.83
N GLY A 451 16.21 14.05 -14.03
CA GLY A 451 16.19 15.50 -13.94
C GLY A 451 16.70 16.23 -15.18
N GLN A 452 17.08 15.53 -16.26
CA GLN A 452 17.73 16.14 -17.42
C GLN A 452 16.79 17.08 -18.21
N PHE A 453 15.52 16.69 -18.39
CA PHE A 453 14.54 17.47 -19.17
C PHE A 453 13.69 18.40 -18.30
N GLU A 454 13.34 17.94 -17.11
CA GLU A 454 12.61 18.70 -16.11
C GLU A 454 13.03 18.28 -14.70
N ASP A 455 12.95 19.21 -13.75
CA ASP A 455 13.31 18.99 -12.36
C ASP A 455 12.63 17.74 -11.78
N GLY A 456 13.44 16.75 -11.41
CA GLY A 456 12.98 15.48 -10.87
C GLY A 456 12.09 14.63 -11.79
N ASN A 457 12.17 14.80 -13.11
CA ASN A 457 11.28 14.14 -14.09
C ASN A 457 9.78 14.40 -13.79
N GLN A 458 9.47 15.62 -13.32
CA GLN A 458 8.14 15.98 -12.86
C GLN A 458 7.66 17.29 -13.49
N LEU A 459 6.41 17.29 -13.97
CA LEU A 459 5.78 18.47 -14.56
C LEU A 459 4.47 18.79 -13.86
N SER A 460 4.17 20.09 -13.74
CA SER A 460 2.84 20.57 -13.35
C SER A 460 1.85 20.37 -14.49
N LEU A 461 0.54 20.38 -14.18
CA LEU A 461 -0.49 20.33 -15.21
C LEU A 461 -0.39 21.49 -16.22
N LYS A 462 -0.02 22.68 -15.75
CA LYS A 462 0.22 23.84 -16.63
C LYS A 462 1.35 23.59 -17.62
N ARG A 463 2.49 23.06 -17.16
CA ARG A 463 3.62 22.74 -18.05
C ARG A 463 3.30 21.58 -18.98
N PHE A 464 2.53 20.60 -18.51
CA PHE A 464 2.04 19.51 -19.31
C PHE A 464 1.17 20.00 -20.47
N GLN A 465 0.16 20.82 -20.19
CA GLN A 465 -0.70 21.40 -21.24
C GLN A 465 0.12 22.17 -22.26
N LYS A 466 1.04 23.03 -21.80
CA LYS A 466 1.93 23.77 -22.71
C LYS A 466 2.73 22.85 -23.65
N GLN A 467 3.19 21.70 -23.16
CA GLN A 467 3.92 20.75 -24.00
C GLN A 467 2.99 20.02 -24.99
N LEU A 468 1.75 19.71 -24.60
CA LEU A 468 0.74 19.17 -25.53
C LEU A 468 0.40 20.17 -26.65
N ASP A 469 0.24 21.45 -26.30
CA ASP A 469 -0.04 22.53 -27.24
C ASP A 469 1.12 22.69 -28.24
N GLN A 470 2.37 22.59 -27.77
CA GLN A 470 3.57 22.62 -28.62
C GLN A 470 3.69 21.42 -29.56
N GLN A 471 3.07 20.28 -29.21
CA GLN A 471 2.97 19.10 -30.07
C GLN A 471 1.73 19.16 -30.98
N GLU A 472 1.01 20.28 -31.01
CA GLU A 472 -0.23 20.50 -31.79
C GLU A 472 -1.32 19.46 -31.46
N THR A 473 -1.31 18.93 -30.25
CA THR A 473 -2.37 18.03 -29.78
C THR A 473 -3.62 18.88 -29.53
N LYS A 474 -4.75 18.57 -30.19
CA LYS A 474 -6.04 19.27 -29.97
C LYS A 474 -6.70 18.95 -28.61
N TYR A 475 -5.93 18.46 -27.65
CA TYR A 475 -6.40 17.94 -26.38
C TYR A 475 -6.17 18.94 -25.25
N ASP A 476 -7.25 19.39 -24.64
CA ASP A 476 -7.18 20.20 -23.43
C ASP A 476 -7.39 19.27 -22.23
N PHE A 477 -6.32 19.02 -21.48
CA PHE A 477 -6.37 18.09 -20.37
C PHE A 477 -7.33 18.55 -19.27
N ARG A 478 -7.46 19.87 -19.01
CA ARG A 478 -8.37 20.38 -17.99
C ARG A 478 -9.83 20.28 -18.43
N LYS A 479 -10.11 20.49 -19.71
CA LYS A 479 -11.46 20.40 -20.27
C LYS A 479 -11.91 18.96 -20.55
N ASP A 480 -11.02 18.13 -21.08
CA ASP A 480 -11.36 16.81 -21.62
C ASP A 480 -10.92 15.67 -20.68
N GLY A 481 -9.71 15.74 -20.13
CA GLY A 481 -9.13 14.70 -19.28
C GLY A 481 -9.57 14.77 -17.80
N TRP A 482 -9.60 15.96 -17.22
CA TRP A 482 -9.91 16.17 -15.81
C TRP A 482 -11.32 15.71 -15.42
N PRO A 483 -12.38 15.94 -16.21
CA PRO A 483 -13.70 15.37 -15.93
C PRO A 483 -13.68 13.83 -15.91
N LYS A 484 -12.89 13.21 -16.78
CA LYS A 484 -12.74 11.74 -16.82
C LYS A 484 -12.00 11.21 -15.59
N ILE A 485 -11.00 11.91 -15.09
CA ILE A 485 -10.37 11.60 -13.79
C ILE A 485 -11.42 11.61 -12.67
N LYS A 486 -12.23 12.68 -12.58
CA LYS A 486 -13.28 12.79 -11.56
C LYS A 486 -14.28 11.64 -11.66
N GLU A 487 -14.72 11.31 -12.88
CA GLU A 487 -15.64 10.19 -13.14
C GLU A 487 -15.05 8.85 -12.67
N ILE A 488 -13.80 8.54 -13.05
CA ILE A 488 -13.13 7.30 -12.65
C ILE A 488 -12.92 7.24 -11.12
N VAL A 489 -12.55 8.34 -10.48
CA VAL A 489 -12.43 8.41 -9.00
C VAL A 489 -13.78 8.07 -8.35
N LYS A 490 -14.89 8.66 -8.81
CA LYS A 490 -16.24 8.34 -8.32
C LYS A 490 -16.58 6.86 -8.51
N LEU A 491 -16.37 6.32 -9.71
CA LEU A 491 -16.67 4.91 -10.03
C LEU A 491 -15.86 3.94 -9.15
N THR A 492 -14.56 4.19 -8.98
CA THR A 492 -13.70 3.34 -8.14
C THR A 492 -14.09 3.40 -6.66
N LEU A 493 -14.38 4.58 -6.12
CA LEU A 493 -14.80 4.73 -4.73
C LEU A 493 -16.20 4.17 -4.46
N ASN A 494 -17.10 4.22 -5.44
CA ASN A 494 -18.42 3.59 -5.35
C ASN A 494 -18.35 2.05 -5.51
N SER A 495 -17.32 1.53 -6.18
CA SER A 495 -17.13 0.08 -6.36
C SER A 495 -16.63 -0.64 -5.11
N THR A 496 -16.07 0.10 -4.14
CA THR A 496 -15.41 -0.48 -2.98
C THR A 496 -16.31 -0.54 -1.75
N LYS A 497 -16.17 -1.64 -0.99
CA LYS A 497 -16.75 -1.75 0.37
C LYS A 497 -15.78 -1.18 1.41
N LEU A 498 -15.33 0.05 1.21
CA LEU A 498 -14.43 0.74 2.12
C LEU A 498 -15.10 0.90 3.48
N ASN A 499 -14.37 0.69 4.57
CA ASN A 499 -14.89 0.91 5.92
C ASN A 499 -16.22 0.19 6.23
N LYS A 500 -16.43 -1.03 5.71
CA LYS A 500 -17.68 -1.82 5.87
C LYS A 500 -18.22 -1.94 7.31
N ARG A 501 -17.36 -1.79 8.31
CA ARG A 501 -17.71 -1.85 9.74
C ARG A 501 -18.11 -0.50 10.34
N ASN A 502 -18.20 0.54 9.51
CA ASN A 502 -18.55 1.92 9.87
C ASN A 502 -17.71 2.45 11.05
N ARG A 503 -16.38 2.32 10.96
CA ARG A 503 -15.47 2.88 11.96
C ARG A 503 -15.45 4.40 11.81
N LYS A 504 -15.57 5.10 12.93
CA LYS A 504 -15.38 6.56 12.98
C LYS A 504 -13.90 6.91 12.82
N TYR A 505 -13.63 8.16 12.47
CA TYR A 505 -12.29 8.75 12.57
C TYR A 505 -11.19 8.03 11.77
N GLY A 506 -11.53 7.44 10.62
CA GLY A 506 -10.54 7.15 9.59
C GLY A 506 -10.33 8.38 8.71
N MET A 507 -9.13 8.60 8.22
CA MET A 507 -8.89 9.47 7.08
C MET A 507 -7.90 8.78 6.17
N GLN A 508 -7.95 8.97 4.86
CA GLN A 508 -6.96 8.38 3.98
C GLN A 508 -6.67 9.25 2.77
N ILE A 509 -5.39 9.49 2.49
CA ILE A 509 -4.95 10.09 1.24
C ILE A 509 -4.46 8.97 0.33
N LEU A 510 -5.05 8.88 -0.84
CA LEU A 510 -4.76 7.90 -1.88
C LEU A 510 -4.02 8.59 -3.04
N GLY A 511 -3.12 7.86 -3.69
CA GLY A 511 -2.50 8.29 -4.95
C GLY A 511 -3.11 7.54 -6.12
N TYR A 512 -3.78 8.24 -7.03
CA TYR A 512 -4.30 7.65 -8.25
C TYR A 512 -3.29 7.85 -9.39
N ASP A 513 -3.00 6.78 -10.12
CA ASP A 513 -2.02 6.77 -11.21
C ASP A 513 -2.76 6.52 -12.53
N PHE A 514 -2.69 7.49 -13.45
CA PHE A 514 -3.33 7.40 -14.77
C PHE A 514 -2.30 7.41 -15.89
N MET A 515 -2.64 6.84 -17.05
CA MET A 515 -1.94 7.06 -18.30
C MET A 515 -2.94 7.47 -19.38
N ILE A 516 -2.44 8.17 -20.41
CA ILE A 516 -3.21 8.52 -21.60
C ILE A 516 -2.61 7.74 -22.78
N ASP A 517 -3.44 7.16 -23.63
CA ASP A 517 -2.98 6.53 -24.88
C ASP A 517 -2.97 7.51 -26.06
N GLU A 518 -2.40 7.08 -27.20
CA GLU A 518 -2.32 7.92 -28.40
C GLU A 518 -3.69 8.40 -28.93
N ASN A 519 -4.77 7.68 -28.59
CA ASN A 519 -6.15 8.05 -28.94
C ASN A 519 -6.80 8.96 -27.89
N LEU A 520 -6.00 9.51 -26.97
CA LEU A 520 -6.40 10.41 -25.89
C LEU A 520 -7.35 9.75 -24.88
N LYS A 521 -7.40 8.41 -24.84
CA LYS A 521 -8.16 7.70 -23.82
C LYS A 521 -7.36 7.63 -22.52
N LEU A 522 -8.03 7.98 -21.43
CA LEU A 522 -7.50 7.94 -20.08
C LEU A 522 -7.71 6.56 -19.45
N TRP A 523 -6.64 6.00 -18.90
CA TRP A 523 -6.60 4.69 -18.27
C TRP A 523 -6.18 4.83 -16.81
N LEU A 524 -6.95 4.25 -15.88
CA LEU A 524 -6.51 4.07 -14.50
C LEU A 524 -5.57 2.87 -14.39
N ILE A 525 -4.39 3.09 -13.82
CA ILE A 525 -3.32 2.09 -13.76
C ILE A 525 -3.27 1.42 -12.38
N GLU A 526 -3.31 2.22 -11.32
CA GLU A 526 -3.35 1.76 -9.94
C GLU A 526 -3.84 2.84 -8.98
N VAL A 527 -4.25 2.41 -7.78
CA VAL A 527 -4.55 3.29 -6.64
C VAL A 527 -3.60 2.91 -5.49
N ASN A 528 -2.88 3.89 -4.98
CA ASN A 528 -1.85 3.73 -3.97
C ASN A 528 -2.38 4.11 -2.57
N ALA A 529 -2.36 3.17 -1.63
CA ALA A 529 -2.82 3.40 -0.24
C ALA A 529 -1.95 4.38 0.55
N ASN A 530 -0.68 4.50 0.15
CA ASN A 530 0.31 5.38 0.73
C ASN A 530 1.08 6.04 -0.42
N PRO A 531 0.54 7.12 -1.01
CA PRO A 531 1.23 7.86 -2.06
C PRO A 531 2.58 8.39 -1.56
N CYS A 532 3.56 8.48 -2.45
CA CYS A 532 4.84 9.11 -2.13
C CYS A 532 4.60 10.56 -1.72
N ILE A 533 5.18 10.98 -0.59
CA ILE A 533 5.12 12.35 -0.08
C ILE A 533 6.53 12.95 0.06
N GLU A 534 7.46 12.47 -0.76
CA GLU A 534 8.81 13.04 -0.86
C GLU A 534 8.79 14.34 -1.66
N GLU A 535 9.50 15.34 -1.17
CA GLU A 535 9.65 16.65 -1.81
C GLU A 535 10.78 16.63 -2.86
N SER A 536 10.70 15.70 -3.82
CA SER A 536 11.80 15.35 -4.74
C SER A 536 12.07 16.36 -5.87
N SER A 537 11.23 17.39 -6.00
CA SER A 537 11.35 18.48 -6.97
C SER A 537 10.78 19.76 -6.35
N ASN A 538 11.06 20.91 -6.94
CA ASN A 538 10.48 22.19 -6.53
C ASN A 538 8.96 22.20 -6.65
N LEU A 539 8.41 21.50 -7.65
CA LEU A 539 6.96 21.31 -7.78
C LEU A 539 6.38 20.57 -6.57
N LEU A 540 6.99 19.46 -6.16
CA LEU A 540 6.49 18.67 -5.04
C LEU A 540 6.73 19.32 -3.67
N LYS A 541 7.81 20.11 -3.52
CA LYS A 541 8.01 21.01 -2.36
C LYS A 541 6.88 22.03 -2.19
N MET A 542 6.25 22.44 -3.29
CA MET A 542 5.10 23.34 -3.27
C MET A 542 3.79 22.59 -3.02
N LEU A 543 3.50 21.54 -3.80
CA LEU A 543 2.19 20.87 -3.78
C LEU A 543 1.96 20.01 -2.55
N ILE A 544 2.94 19.20 -2.12
CA ILE A 544 2.70 18.19 -1.05
C ILE A 544 2.41 18.86 0.31
N PRO A 545 3.16 19.90 0.74
CA PRO A 545 2.84 20.56 1.99
C PRO A 545 1.44 21.18 1.99
N ARG A 546 1.03 21.84 0.89
CA ARG A 546 -0.33 22.37 0.74
C ARG A 546 -1.39 21.25 0.75
N MET A 547 -1.15 20.17 0.02
CA MET A 547 -2.04 19.01 -0.05
C MET A 547 -2.30 18.39 1.34
N LEU A 548 -1.25 18.22 2.15
CA LEU A 548 -1.37 17.69 3.52
C LEU A 548 -2.03 18.70 4.47
N ASP A 549 -1.65 19.97 4.41
CA ASP A 549 -2.22 21.01 5.27
C ASP A 549 -3.73 21.18 5.06
N ASP A 550 -4.16 21.26 3.81
CA ASP A 550 -5.56 21.36 3.45
C ASP A 550 -6.35 20.09 3.78
N ALA A 551 -5.71 18.92 3.73
CA ALA A 551 -6.34 17.67 4.16
C ALA A 551 -6.59 17.66 5.67
N PHE A 552 -5.64 18.17 6.45
CA PHE A 552 -5.79 18.29 7.91
C PHE A 552 -6.89 19.27 8.32
N ARG A 553 -7.04 20.37 7.57
CA ARG A 553 -8.16 21.32 7.74
C ARG A 553 -9.54 20.68 7.54
N LEU A 554 -9.64 19.64 6.70
CA LEU A 554 -10.88 18.88 6.45
C LEU A 554 -11.05 17.66 7.37
N THR A 555 -10.03 17.30 8.15
CA THR A 555 -10.02 16.05 8.92
C THR A 555 -9.72 16.31 10.39
N ILE A 556 -8.45 16.32 10.78
CA ILE A 556 -8.04 16.43 12.18
C ILE A 556 -8.52 17.76 12.80
N ASP A 557 -8.49 18.86 12.06
CA ASP A 557 -8.91 20.17 12.58
C ASP A 557 -10.45 20.18 12.78
N LYS A 558 -11.21 19.57 11.87
CA LYS A 558 -12.67 19.40 12.05
C LYS A 558 -13.03 18.54 13.25
N VAL A 559 -12.31 17.44 13.47
CA VAL A 559 -12.63 16.49 14.53
C VAL A 559 -12.17 16.96 15.91
N PHE A 560 -11.02 17.63 16.00
CA PHE A 560 -10.40 17.91 17.29
C PHE A 560 -10.50 19.39 17.70
N THR A 561 -10.72 20.31 16.76
CA THR A 561 -10.62 21.75 17.04
C THR A 561 -11.87 22.56 16.65
N SER A 562 -13.01 21.92 16.41
CA SER A 562 -14.23 22.58 15.92
C SER A 562 -14.88 23.54 16.92
N ASP A 563 -14.70 23.33 18.23
CA ASP A 563 -15.30 24.12 19.30
C ASP A 563 -14.46 25.35 19.73
N VAL A 564 -13.41 25.69 18.97
CA VAL A 564 -12.49 26.77 19.31
C VAL A 564 -12.44 27.77 18.15
N ASP A 565 -12.83 29.02 18.42
CA ASP A 565 -12.77 30.12 17.46
C ASP A 565 -11.32 30.64 17.38
N PHE A 566 -10.76 30.67 16.16
CA PHE A 566 -9.33 30.95 15.93
C PHE A 566 -9.06 32.15 15.03
N GLY A 567 -10.09 32.81 14.49
CA GLY A 567 -9.88 33.76 13.40
C GLY A 567 -9.21 33.13 12.17
N ILE A 568 -8.93 33.95 11.16
CA ILE A 568 -8.38 33.48 9.88
C ILE A 568 -6.93 33.04 10.08
N GLN A 569 -6.67 31.73 10.08
CA GLN A 569 -5.29 31.24 10.03
C GLN A 569 -4.70 31.60 8.67
N GLN A 570 -3.73 32.52 8.67
CA GLN A 570 -2.98 32.85 7.46
C GLN A 570 -2.42 31.55 6.85
N PRO A 571 -2.70 31.30 5.58
CA PRO A 571 -2.28 30.09 4.91
C PRO A 571 -0.76 30.04 4.76
N LYS A 572 -0.21 28.87 5.08
CA LYS A 572 1.24 28.71 5.30
C LYS A 572 1.96 28.06 4.11
N PHE A 573 1.21 27.52 3.15
CA PHE A 573 1.74 26.77 2.02
C PHE A 573 1.11 27.26 0.71
N LYS A 574 1.78 28.23 0.08
CA LYS A 574 1.33 28.83 -1.16
C LYS A 574 1.47 27.85 -2.33
N VAL A 575 0.49 27.89 -3.24
CA VAL A 575 0.56 27.26 -4.56
C VAL A 575 0.18 28.33 -5.58
N ASP A 576 0.97 28.43 -6.65
CA ASP A 576 0.71 29.42 -7.70
C ASP A 576 -0.70 29.25 -8.28
N GLU A 577 -1.37 30.37 -8.58
CA GLU A 577 -2.72 30.45 -9.19
C GLU A 577 -3.90 30.04 -8.29
N TYR A 578 -3.64 29.64 -7.05
CA TYR A 578 -4.68 29.34 -6.06
C TYR A 578 -4.69 30.36 -4.94
N ASP A 579 -5.89 30.71 -4.46
CA ASP A 579 -6.03 31.54 -3.27
C ASP A 579 -5.50 30.75 -2.08
N ASP A 580 -4.73 31.38 -1.23
CA ASP A 580 -4.16 30.68 -0.09
C ASP A 580 -5.25 30.32 0.95
N GLN A 581 -6.36 31.06 1.00
CA GLN A 581 -7.52 30.78 1.88
C GLN A 581 -8.42 29.67 1.36
N GLU A 582 -8.36 29.34 0.07
CA GLU A 582 -9.18 28.27 -0.47
C GLU A 582 -8.62 26.90 -0.10
N ASN A 583 -9.50 25.93 0.15
CA ASN A 583 -9.08 24.54 0.25
C ASN A 583 -8.95 23.94 -1.16
N MET A 584 -7.79 23.38 -1.48
CA MET A 584 -7.52 22.79 -2.80
C MET A 584 -8.10 21.38 -2.97
N TRP A 585 -8.80 20.82 -1.98
CA TRP A 585 -9.57 19.58 -2.12
C TRP A 585 -10.98 19.88 -2.64
N GLU A 586 -11.26 19.45 -3.86
CA GLU A 586 -12.59 19.55 -4.47
C GLU A 586 -13.42 18.32 -4.10
N GLN A 587 -14.56 18.52 -3.42
CA GLN A 587 -15.44 17.41 -3.04
C GLN A 587 -16.08 16.77 -4.28
N LEU A 588 -15.99 15.45 -4.39
CA LEU A 588 -16.58 14.69 -5.50
C LEU A 588 -17.80 13.88 -5.09
N GLY A 589 -17.90 13.47 -3.82
CA GLY A 589 -19.01 12.68 -3.32
C GLY A 589 -18.80 12.13 -1.91
N VAL A 590 -19.61 11.13 -1.56
CA VAL A 590 -19.58 10.40 -0.28
C VAL A 590 -19.50 8.92 -0.59
N CYS A 591 -18.61 8.17 0.06
CA CYS A 591 -18.60 6.70 -0.09
C CYS A 591 -19.90 6.12 0.50
N GLY A 592 -20.55 5.23 -0.25
CA GLY A 592 -21.80 4.57 0.14
C GLY A 592 -21.64 3.30 0.96
#